data_AF-A0A5C8JGH1-F1
#
_entry.id   AF-A0A5C8JGH1-F1
#
_cell.length_a   1.000
_cell.length_b   1.000
_cell.length_c   1.000
_cell.angle_alpha   90.00
_cell.angle_beta   90.00
_cell.angle_gamma   90.00
#
_symmetry.space_group_name_H-M   'P 1'
#
loop_
_entity.id
_entity.type
_entity.pdbx_description
1 polymer ?
#
loop_
_entity_poly.entity_id
_entity_poly.type
_entity_poly.pdbx_seq_one_letter_code
_entity_poly.pdbx_strand_id
1 'polypeptide(L)'
;MNNEDLMIIVSEYFLEEFPSDNPKFMPGKLGMDKRTLLIQIKKTISELKENGIEELVNNYEEALNVFKNMKPLEYEEFLTSLESAFTFDK
;
A
#
# COMPACT_ATOMS: atom_id res chain seq x y z
N MET A 1 -0.33 11.69 -7.27
CA MET A 1 0.58 10.61 -6.85
C MET A 1 1.27 9.95 -8.03
N ASN A 2 2.59 9.75 -7.96
CA ASN A 2 3.33 8.91 -8.93
C ASN A 2 3.33 7.42 -8.48
N ASN A 3 3.89 6.51 -9.28
CA ASN A 3 3.88 5.08 -8.95
C ASN A 3 4.80 4.72 -7.75
N GLU A 4 5.90 5.45 -7.55
CA GLU A 4 6.83 5.22 -6.44
C GLU A 4 6.19 5.57 -5.09
N ASP A 5 5.54 6.74 -5.00
CA ASP A 5 4.79 7.18 -3.83
C ASP A 5 3.69 6.17 -3.46
N LEU A 6 2.98 5.66 -4.49
CA LEU A 6 1.94 4.66 -4.33
C LEU A 6 2.49 3.34 -3.80
N MET A 7 3.63 2.90 -4.33
CA MET A 7 4.32 1.69 -3.89
C MET A 7 4.78 1.81 -2.43
N ILE A 8 5.31 2.98 -2.03
CA ILE A 8 5.71 3.26 -0.65
C ILE A 8 4.50 3.14 0.29
N ILE A 9 3.40 3.85 0.00
CA ILE A 9 2.19 3.81 0.84
C ILE A 9 1.62 2.40 0.93
N VAL A 10 1.60 1.66 -0.17
CA VAL A 10 1.09 0.29 -0.14
C VAL A 10 2.00 -0.63 0.64
N SER A 11 3.32 -0.47 0.51
CA SER A 11 4.28 -1.39 1.12
C SER A 11 4.09 -1.53 2.63
N GLU A 12 3.63 -0.49 3.33
CA GLU A 12 3.28 -0.51 4.75
C GLU A 12 2.20 -1.55 5.12
N TYR A 13 1.32 -1.93 4.19
CA TYR A 13 0.26 -2.91 4.43
C TYR A 13 0.69 -4.36 4.15
N PHE A 14 1.80 -4.53 3.44
CA PHE A 14 2.27 -5.82 2.95
C PHE A 14 3.61 -6.24 3.55
N LEU A 15 4.42 -5.32 4.07
CA LEU A 15 5.75 -5.59 4.63
C LEU A 15 5.74 -5.61 6.16
N GLU A 16 6.51 -6.51 6.77
CA GLU A 16 6.66 -6.64 8.23
C GLU A 16 7.34 -5.42 8.86
N GLU A 17 8.37 -4.91 8.17
CA GLU A 17 9.20 -3.80 8.62
C GLU A 17 9.46 -2.89 7.42
N PHE A 18 8.88 -1.69 7.44
CA PHE A 18 9.11 -0.66 6.44
C PHE A 18 9.22 0.73 7.12
N PRO A 19 10.20 1.57 6.75
CA PRO A 19 11.31 1.29 5.83
C PRO A 19 12.35 0.33 6.44
N SER A 20 12.92 -0.56 5.61
CA SER A 20 13.95 -1.53 6.01
C SER A 20 14.93 -1.75 4.85
N ASP A 21 16.20 -2.06 5.17
CA ASP A 21 17.23 -2.43 4.19
C ASP A 21 16.97 -3.82 3.58
N ASN A 22 16.19 -4.66 4.26
CA ASN A 22 15.78 -5.98 3.78
C ASN A 22 14.29 -6.24 4.10
N PRO A 23 13.38 -5.55 3.40
CA PRO A 23 11.96 -5.62 3.67
C PRO A 23 11.43 -7.04 3.41
N LYS A 24 10.64 -7.58 4.35
CA LYS A 24 9.99 -8.88 4.21
C LYS A 24 8.50 -8.72 4.06
N PHE A 25 7.89 -9.47 3.15
CA PHE A 25 6.45 -9.57 3.10
C PHE A 25 5.90 -10.27 4.35
N MET A 26 4.88 -9.66 4.94
CA MET A 26 4.06 -10.30 5.95
C MET A 26 3.48 -11.60 5.38
N PRO A 27 3.62 -12.75 6.08
CA PRO A 27 3.09 -14.03 5.64
C PRO A 27 1.60 -13.93 5.24
N GLY A 28 1.28 -14.34 4.01
CA GLY A 28 -0.10 -14.39 3.50
C GLY A 28 -0.69 -13.03 3.06
N LYS A 29 0.05 -11.92 3.14
CA LYS A 29 -0.46 -10.60 2.72
C LYS A 29 -0.44 -10.35 1.22
N LEU A 30 0.41 -11.03 0.44
CA LEU A 30 0.41 -10.94 -1.03
C LEU A 30 -0.90 -11.44 -1.68
N GLY A 31 -1.76 -12.14 -0.92
CA GLY A 31 -3.12 -12.49 -1.34
C GLY A 31 -4.20 -11.52 -0.85
N MET A 32 -3.84 -10.35 -0.30
CA MET A 32 -4.82 -9.38 0.19
C MET A 32 -5.68 -8.88 -0.97
N ASP A 33 -6.98 -9.11 -0.88
CA ASP A 33 -7.91 -8.61 -1.87
C ASP A 33 -8.02 -7.07 -1.80
N LYS A 34 -8.34 -6.46 -2.94
CA LYS A 34 -8.45 -5.00 -3.08
C LYS A 34 -9.42 -4.37 -2.09
N ARG A 35 -10.51 -5.04 -1.73
CA ARG A 35 -11.50 -4.50 -0.78
C ARG A 35 -10.90 -4.41 0.62
N THR A 36 -10.15 -5.42 1.04
CA THR A 36 -9.43 -5.41 2.31
C THR A 36 -8.40 -4.28 2.36
N LEU A 37 -7.63 -4.07 1.29
CA LEU A 37 -6.69 -2.95 1.20
C LEU A 37 -7.39 -1.60 1.35
N LEU A 38 -8.49 -1.39 0.62
CA LEU A 38 -9.28 -0.15 0.69
C LEU A 38 -9.83 0.12 2.10
N ILE A 39 -10.17 -0.92 2.87
CA ILE A 39 -10.63 -0.78 4.26
C ILE A 39 -9.46 -0.32 5.15
N GLN A 40 -8.28 -0.91 4.98
CA GLN A 40 -7.09 -0.54 5.76
C GLN A 40 -6.65 0.90 5.47
N ILE A 41 -6.63 1.31 4.19
CA ILE A 41 -6.32 2.70 3.81
C ILE A 41 -7.31 3.69 4.44
N LYS A 42 -8.62 3.40 4.42
CA LYS A 42 -9.62 4.25 5.08
C LYS A 42 -9.39 4.36 6.58
N LYS A 43 -9.01 3.26 7.23
CA LYS A 43 -8.69 3.26 8.66
C LYS A 43 -7.47 4.14 8.95
N THR A 44 -6.40 4.01 8.18
CA THR A 44 -5.21 4.87 8.30
C THR A 44 -5.56 6.34 8.10
N ILE A 45 -6.39 6.69 7.11
CA ILE A 45 -6.86 8.08 6.91
C ILE A 45 -7.59 8.60 8.16
N SER A 46 -8.47 7.80 8.77
CA SER A 46 -9.17 8.18 10.00
C SER A 46 -8.19 8.42 11.15
N GLU A 47 -7.22 7.54 11.36
CA GLU A 47 -6.20 7.67 12.41
C GLU A 47 -5.31 8.90 12.19
N LEU A 48 -4.91 9.18 10.95
CA LEU A 48 -4.13 10.37 10.60
C LEU A 48 -4.91 11.67 10.84
N LYS A 49 -6.21 11.68 10.52
CA LYS A 49 -7.11 12.82 10.81
C LYS A 49 -7.26 13.06 12.30
N GLU A 50 -7.43 11.99 13.08
CA GLU A 50 -7.53 12.08 14.55
C GLU A 50 -6.23 12.63 15.18
N ASN A 51 -5.08 12.29 14.59
CA ASN A 51 -3.77 12.76 15.04
C ASN A 51 -3.37 14.13 14.45
N GLY A 52 -4.18 14.75 13.59
CA GLY A 52 -3.90 16.05 12.98
C GLY A 52 -2.75 16.07 11.97
N ILE A 53 -2.44 14.92 11.35
CA ILE A 53 -1.34 14.78 10.38
C ILE A 53 -1.87 15.00 8.96
N GLU A 54 -2.25 16.24 8.65
CA GLU A 54 -2.95 16.60 7.40
C GLU A 54 -2.15 16.29 6.12
N GLU A 55 -0.82 16.41 6.17
CA GLU A 55 0.04 16.12 5.01
C GLU A 55 -0.10 14.65 4.56
N LEU A 56 -0.05 13.72 5.51
CA LEU A 56 -0.22 12.30 5.21
C LEU A 56 -1.66 11.98 4.81
N VAL A 57 -2.67 12.63 5.41
CA VAL A 57 -4.08 12.42 5.03
C VAL A 57 -4.28 12.55 3.52
N ASN A 58 -3.74 13.62 2.91
CA ASN A 58 -3.87 13.86 1.47
C ASN A 58 -3.24 12.72 0.65
N ASN A 59 -2.05 12.26 1.04
CA ASN A 59 -1.36 11.17 0.36
C ASN A 59 -2.19 9.88 0.40
N TYR A 60 -2.72 9.48 1.56
CA TYR A 60 -3.53 8.26 1.64
C TYR A 60 -4.90 8.43 0.95
N GLU A 61 -5.48 9.63 0.92
CA GLU A 61 -6.71 9.90 0.16
C GLU A 61 -6.48 9.77 -1.36
N GLU A 62 -5.35 10.23 -1.88
CA GLU A 62 -4.95 10.01 -3.27
C GLU A 62 -4.74 8.52 -3.56
N ALA A 63 -3.99 7.81 -2.71
CA ALA A 63 -3.79 6.36 -2.85
C ALA A 63 -5.12 5.61 -2.84
N LEU A 64 -6.03 5.96 -1.92
CA LEU A 64 -7.38 5.40 -1.86
C LEU A 64 -8.14 5.60 -3.18
N ASN A 65 -8.03 6.78 -3.79
CA ASN A 65 -8.68 7.07 -5.06
C ASN A 65 -8.08 6.25 -6.20
N VAL A 66 -6.76 6.06 -6.23
CA VAL A 66 -6.09 5.20 -7.21
C VAL A 66 -6.62 3.76 -7.12
N PHE A 67 -6.60 3.15 -5.92
CA PHE A 67 -7.06 1.76 -5.76
C PHE A 67 -8.57 1.57 -5.98
N LYS A 68 -9.38 2.59 -5.73
CA LYS A 68 -10.81 2.53 -6.06
C LYS A 68 -11.03 2.39 -7.56
N ASN A 69 -10.28 3.14 -8.37
CA ASN A 69 -10.43 3.21 -9.81
C ASN A 69 -9.67 2.10 -10.55
N MET A 70 -8.69 1.47 -9.89
CA MET A 70 -7.91 0.36 -10.42
C MET A 70 -8.78 -0.88 -10.67
N LYS A 71 -8.68 -1.47 -11.87
CA LYS A 71 -9.39 -2.70 -12.23
C LYS A 71 -8.81 -3.91 -11.49
N PRO A 72 -9.57 -5.01 -11.36
CA PRO A 72 -9.06 -6.22 -10.70
C PRO A 72 -7.74 -6.74 -11.29
N LEU A 73 -7.63 -6.80 -12.63
CA LEU A 73 -6.39 -7.25 -13.29
C LEU A 73 -5.21 -6.29 -13.04
N GLU A 74 -5.45 -4.98 -13.13
CA GLU A 74 -4.43 -3.96 -12.84
C GLU A 74 -3.95 -4.04 -11.37
N TYR A 75 -4.83 -4.44 -10.45
CA TYR A 75 -4.48 -4.66 -9.05
C TYR A 75 -3.60 -5.91 -8.87
N GLU A 76 -3.91 -7.01 -9.56
CA GLU A 76 -3.08 -8.22 -9.55
C GLU A 76 -1.68 -7.95 -10.15
N GLU A 77 -1.61 -7.21 -11.24
CA GLU A 77 -0.35 -6.77 -11.86
C GLU A 77 0.44 -5.85 -10.93
N PHE A 78 -0.24 -4.94 -10.22
CA PHE A 78 0.38 -4.08 -9.22
C PHE A 78 0.98 -4.90 -8.07
N LEU A 79 0.25 -5.88 -7.51
CA LEU A 79 0.78 -6.75 -6.45
C LEU A 79 1.99 -7.56 -6.91
N THR A 80 1.97 -8.05 -8.16
CA THR A 80 3.11 -8.76 -8.76
C THR A 80 4.34 -7.85 -8.90
N SER A 81 4.11 -6.59 -9.26
CA SER A 81 5.16 -5.57 -9.38
C SER A 81 5.72 -5.21 -7.99
N LEU A 82 4.85 -5.10 -6.98
CA LEU A 82 5.22 -4.90 -5.58
C LEU A 82 6.10 -6.04 -5.08
N GLU A 83 5.69 -7.30 -5.29
CA GLU A 83 6.49 -8.48 -4.93
C GLU A 83 7.86 -8.42 -5.60
N SER A 84 7.90 -8.20 -6.92
CA SER A 84 9.15 -8.14 -7.67
C SER A 84 10.10 -7.04 -7.18
N ALA A 85 9.55 -5.88 -6.79
CA ALA A 85 10.34 -4.74 -6.32
C ALA A 85 10.99 -4.97 -4.94
N PHE A 86 10.41 -5.82 -4.09
CA PHE A 86 10.90 -6.08 -2.73
C PHE A 86 11.56 -7.45 -2.55
N THR A 87 11.63 -8.26 -3.60
CA THR A 87 12.28 -9.60 -3.57
C THR A 87 13.70 -9.56 -4.15
N PHE A 88 14.41 -8.41 -4.12
CA PHE A 88 15.78 -8.33 -4.63
C PHE A 88 16.73 -9.25 -3.85
N ASP A 89 17.34 -10.17 -4.61
CA ASP A 89 18.44 -11.10 -4.36
C ASP A 89 18.25 -12.25 -3.33
N LYS A 90 18.01 -13.45 -3.88
CA LYS A 90 18.56 -14.69 -3.34
C LYS A 90 19.90 -15.01 -4.00
#